data_AF-A0A953ARH2-F1
#
_entry.id   AF-A0A953ARH2-F1
#
_cell.length_a   1.000
_cell.length_b   1.000
_cell.length_c   1.000
_cell.angle_alpha   90.00
_cell.angle_beta   90.00
_cell.angle_gamma   90.00
#
_symmetry.space_group_name_H-M   'P 1'
#
loop_
_entity.id
_entity.type
_entity.pdbx_description
1 polymer ?
#
loop_
_entity_poly.entity_id
_entity_poly.type
_entity_poly.pdbx_seq_one_letter_code
_entity_poly.pdbx_strand_id
1 'polypeptide(L)'
;MAIPPEPIEEVLPEAAWVVDAEVKEVVSVGPRPPTIEAKPGATSVGQKTASQVVRLTVKRVLRGTDVKELTVEKPEAGYALRAGNHGPFVIKDAKPHPVILGRYGPDSWSWGKIEAALSQKRR
;
A
#
# COMPACT_ATOMS: atom_id res chain seq x y z
N MET A 1 20.98 1.09 11.13
CA MET A 1 20.97 1.42 9.68
C MET A 1 19.53 1.67 9.29
N ALA A 2 19.13 2.92 9.10
CA ALA A 2 17.81 3.24 8.57
C ALA A 2 17.83 2.80 7.10
N ILE A 3 17.12 1.73 6.77
CA ILE A 3 16.85 1.39 5.38
C ILE A 3 16.13 2.64 4.84
N PRO A 4 16.74 3.39 3.90
CA PRO A 4 16.10 4.55 3.33
C PRO A 4 14.73 4.09 2.80
N PRO A 5 13.65 4.86 3.04
CA PRO A 5 12.35 4.49 2.50
C PRO A 5 12.51 4.29 0.99
N GLU A 6 12.12 3.12 0.49
CA GLU A 6 12.27 2.80 -0.94
C GLU A 6 11.67 3.94 -1.77
N PRO A 7 12.46 4.54 -2.69
CA PRO A 7 11.99 5.67 -3.46
C PRO A 7 10.82 5.20 -4.31
N ILE A 8 9.75 5.99 -4.35
CA ILE A 8 8.57 5.68 -5.16
C ILE A 8 8.92 5.43 -6.63
N GLU A 9 10.04 5.99 -7.11
CA GLU A 9 10.61 5.78 -8.45
C GLU A 9 11.05 4.33 -8.72
N GLU A 10 11.44 3.57 -7.69
CA GLU A 10 11.75 2.14 -7.81
C GLU A 10 10.49 1.26 -7.75
N VAL A 11 9.46 1.72 -7.05
CA VAL A 11 8.20 0.99 -6.87
C VAL A 11 7.23 1.22 -8.03
N LEU A 12 7.20 2.44 -8.57
CA LEU A 12 6.38 2.86 -9.72
C LEU A 12 6.57 2.02 -10.99
N PRO A 13 7.78 1.60 -11.41
CA PRO A 13 7.94 0.75 -12.58
C PRO A 13 7.28 -0.62 -12.39
N GLU A 14 7.26 -1.15 -11.17
CA GLU A 14 6.55 -2.39 -10.85
C GLU A 14 5.04 -2.21 -10.69
N ALA A 15 4.60 -0.98 -10.41
CA ALA A 15 3.20 -0.64 -10.28
C ALA A 15 2.48 -0.69 -11.64
N ALA A 16 1.41 -1.50 -11.68
CA ALA A 16 0.49 -1.54 -12.80
C ALA A 16 -0.53 -0.39 -12.70
N TRP A 17 -1.01 -0.10 -11.49
CA TRP A 17 -1.93 0.98 -11.21
C TRP A 17 -1.38 1.96 -10.18
N VAL A 18 -1.66 3.24 -10.40
CA VAL A 18 -1.41 4.31 -9.45
C VAL A 18 -2.68 5.13 -9.37
N VAL A 19 -3.33 5.09 -8.21
CA VAL A 19 -4.67 5.65 -8.03
C VAL A 19 -4.75 6.42 -6.72
N ASP A 20 -5.45 7.54 -6.73
CA ASP A 20 -6.00 8.12 -5.51
C ASP A 20 -7.27 7.36 -5.16
N ALA A 21 -7.26 6.69 -4.03
CA ALA A 21 -8.41 5.93 -3.57
C ALA A 21 -8.65 6.12 -2.08
N GLU A 22 -9.84 5.74 -1.66
CA GLU A 22 -10.23 5.67 -0.27
C GLU A 22 -10.56 4.23 0.08
N VAL A 23 -10.08 3.74 1.21
CA VAL A 23 -10.43 2.43 1.74
C VAL A 23 -11.89 2.48 2.15
N LYS A 24 -12.75 1.80 1.42
CA LYS A 24 -14.18 1.67 1.75
C LYS A 24 -14.36 0.72 2.92
N GLU A 25 -13.74 -0.46 2.83
CA GLU A 25 -13.84 -1.50 3.86
C GLU A 25 -12.71 -2.52 3.73
N VAL A 26 -12.48 -3.27 4.82
CA VAL A 26 -11.59 -4.43 4.82
C VAL A 26 -12.45 -5.67 4.56
N VAL A 27 -12.29 -6.28 3.38
CA VAL A 27 -13.06 -7.45 2.94
C VAL A 27 -12.64 -8.69 3.72
N SER A 28 -11.33 -8.87 3.90
CA SER A 28 -10.78 -10.00 4.63
C SER A 28 -9.42 -9.65 5.23
N VAL A 29 -9.07 -10.31 6.32
CA VAL A 29 -7.75 -10.24 6.93
C VAL A 29 -7.15 -11.64 6.85
N GLY A 30 -5.96 -11.74 6.25
CA GLY A 30 -5.20 -12.98 6.18
C GLY A 30 -4.84 -13.50 7.58
N PRO A 31 -4.28 -14.72 7.66
CA PRO A 31 -3.87 -15.29 8.93
C PRO A 31 -2.90 -14.33 9.63
N ARG A 32 -3.25 -13.93 10.85
CA ARG A 32 -2.35 -13.11 11.67
C ARG A 32 -1.06 -13.90 11.87
N PRO A 33 0.12 -13.34 11.58
CA PRO A 33 1.36 -14.01 11.93
C PRO A 33 1.32 -14.33 13.43
N PRO A 34 1.81 -15.51 13.85
CA PRO A 34 1.75 -15.93 15.24
C PRO A 34 2.36 -14.83 16.11
N THR A 35 1.65 -14.45 17.18
CA THR A 35 2.16 -13.47 18.14
C THR A 35 3.43 -14.06 18.73
N ILE A 36 4.59 -13.53 18.34
CA ILE A 36 5.84 -13.87 19.00
C ILE A 36 5.73 -13.23 20.39
N GLU A 37 5.50 -14.05 21.42
CA GLU A 37 5.57 -13.61 22.81
C GLU A 37 6.94 -12.94 23.01
N ALA A 38 6.90 -11.65 23.34
CA ALA A 38 8.12 -10.90 23.59
C ALA A 38 8.86 -11.53 24.77
N LYS A 39 10.13 -11.89 24.59
CA LYS A 39 11.01 -12.20 25.73
C LYS A 39 11.01 -10.99 26.68
N PRO A 40 10.99 -11.19 28.01
CA PRO A 40 10.93 -10.10 28.96
C PRO A 40 12.15 -9.18 28.77
N GLY A 41 11.90 -7.91 28.43
CA GLY A 41 12.94 -6.89 28.19
C GLY A 41 12.98 -6.28 26.78
N ALA A 42 12.18 -6.77 25.82
CA ALA A 42 12.12 -6.18 24.48
C ALA A 42 11.09 -5.03 24.40
N THR A 43 11.53 -3.81 24.08
CA THR A 43 10.70 -2.58 24.00
C THR A 43 9.86 -2.46 22.72
N SER A 44 10.10 -3.30 21.72
CA SER A 44 9.29 -3.34 20.51
C SER A 44 9.51 -4.68 19.80
N VAL A 45 8.53 -5.58 19.85
CA VAL A 45 8.44 -6.63 18.84
C VAL A 45 7.98 -5.93 17.57
N GLY A 46 8.77 -5.99 16.49
CA GLY A 46 8.43 -5.45 15.17
C GLY A 46 7.22 -6.18 14.58
N GLN A 47 6.06 -5.98 15.20
CA GLN A 47 4.84 -6.74 14.98
C GLN A 47 4.30 -6.32 13.61
N LYS A 48 4.53 -7.17 12.61
CA LYS A 48 3.94 -6.98 11.29
C LYS A 48 2.44 -7.22 11.40
N THR A 49 1.65 -6.33 10.82
CA THR A 49 0.23 -6.54 10.63
C THR A 49 0.04 -7.61 9.56
N ALA A 50 -0.93 -8.49 9.74
CA ALA A 50 -1.34 -9.47 8.74
C ALA A 50 -1.63 -8.82 7.38
N SER A 51 -1.56 -9.62 6.32
CA SER A 51 -2.10 -9.23 5.02
C SER A 51 -3.60 -8.95 5.13
N GLN A 52 -4.11 -8.01 4.35
CA GLN A 52 -5.52 -7.61 4.37
C GLN A 52 -6.02 -7.41 2.95
N VAL A 53 -7.10 -8.07 2.58
CA VAL A 53 -7.83 -7.75 1.35
C VAL A 53 -8.74 -6.57 1.65
N VAL A 54 -8.48 -5.45 1.00
CA VAL A 54 -9.24 -4.21 1.18
C VAL A 54 -9.94 -3.82 -0.11
N ARG A 55 -11.11 -3.22 0.03
CA ARG A 55 -11.85 -2.63 -1.07
C ARG A 55 -11.58 -1.15 -1.10
N LEU A 56 -11.00 -0.69 -2.20
CA LEU A 56 -10.68 0.70 -2.45
C LEU A 56 -11.74 1.31 -3.38
N THR A 57 -12.21 2.49 -3.04
CA THR A 57 -13.00 3.36 -3.92
C THR A 57 -12.07 4.37 -4.54
N VAL A 58 -11.85 4.23 -5.84
CA VAL A 58 -10.91 5.05 -6.60
C VAL A 58 -11.59 6.37 -6.95
N LYS A 59 -10.95 7.48 -6.53
CA LYS A 59 -11.37 8.84 -6.84
C LYS A 59 -10.68 9.36 -8.09
N ARG A 60 -9.42 8.94 -8.32
CA ARG A 60 -8.64 9.38 -9.46
C ARG A 60 -7.63 8.31 -9.87
N VAL A 61 -7.50 8.06 -11.16
CA VAL A 61 -6.45 7.20 -11.72
C VAL A 61 -5.36 8.06 -12.33
N LEU A 62 -4.12 7.88 -11.88
CA LEU A 62 -2.93 8.48 -12.51
C LEU A 62 -2.35 7.56 -13.57
N ARG A 63 -2.32 6.25 -13.30
CA ARG A 63 -1.73 5.24 -14.17
C ARG A 63 -2.52 3.95 -14.11
N GLY A 64 -2.69 3.33 -15.27
CA GLY A 64 -3.42 2.09 -15.44
C GLY A 64 -4.86 2.32 -15.89
N THR A 65 -5.70 1.30 -15.73
CA THR A 65 -7.11 1.30 -16.11
C THR A 65 -7.94 2.22 -15.23
N ASP A 66 -8.84 2.99 -15.84
CA ASP A 66 -9.86 3.73 -15.09
C ASP A 66 -10.85 2.76 -14.44
N VAL A 67 -10.85 2.71 -13.11
CA VAL A 67 -11.72 1.86 -12.31
C VAL A 67 -12.30 2.70 -11.18
N LYS A 68 -13.56 2.47 -10.81
CA LYS A 68 -14.23 3.18 -9.70
C LYS A 68 -14.07 2.47 -8.35
N GLU A 69 -14.00 1.14 -8.38
CA GLU A 69 -13.78 0.31 -7.21
C GLU A 69 -12.75 -0.76 -7.56
N LEU A 70 -11.82 -1.01 -6.64
CA LEU A 70 -10.75 -1.97 -6.84
C LEU A 70 -10.52 -2.76 -5.55
N THR A 71 -10.56 -4.08 -5.65
CA THR A 71 -10.22 -4.98 -4.55
C THR A 71 -8.75 -5.33 -4.64
N VAL A 72 -7.98 -5.01 -3.60
CA VAL A 72 -6.54 -5.23 -3.58
C VAL A 72 -6.12 -5.92 -2.31
N GLU A 73 -5.05 -6.69 -2.41
CA GLU A 73 -4.39 -7.30 -1.27
C GLU A 73 -3.28 -6.38 -0.75
N LYS A 74 -3.41 -6.05 0.52
CA LYS A 74 -2.40 -5.37 1.29
C LYS A 74 -1.46 -6.44 1.89
N PRO A 75 -0.17 -6.48 1.54
CA PRO A 75 0.76 -7.44 2.12
C PRO A 75 1.07 -7.11 3.60
N GLU A 76 1.75 -8.02 4.28
CA GLU A 76 2.15 -7.82 5.68
C GLU A 76 3.01 -6.57 5.85
N ALA A 77 2.56 -5.63 6.67
CA ALA A 77 3.26 -4.36 6.87
C ALA A 77 3.11 -3.84 8.31
N GLY A 78 3.91 -2.84 8.68
CA GLY A 78 3.87 -2.23 10.01
C GLY A 78 2.57 -1.47 10.35
N TYR A 79 1.60 -1.38 9.43
CA TYR A 79 0.33 -0.65 9.64
C TYR A 79 -0.87 -1.39 9.08
N ALA A 80 -2.03 -1.24 9.73
CA ALA A 80 -3.31 -1.76 9.27
C ALA A 80 -4.06 -0.71 8.44
N LEU A 81 -4.62 -1.11 7.29
CA LEU A 81 -5.58 -0.25 6.58
C LEU A 81 -6.95 -0.36 7.27
N ARG A 82 -7.62 0.78 7.41
CA ARG A 82 -8.97 0.89 7.96
C ARG A 82 -9.86 1.65 6.98
N ALA A 83 -11.17 1.39 7.06
CA ALA A 83 -12.17 2.16 6.34
C ALA A 83 -12.03 3.66 6.63
N GLY A 84 -12.15 4.49 5.59
CA GLY A 84 -11.96 5.95 5.64
C GLY A 84 -10.51 6.41 5.42
N ASN A 85 -9.55 5.50 5.27
CA ASN A 85 -8.18 5.89 4.94
C ASN A 85 -8.11 6.31 3.47
N HIS A 86 -7.62 7.52 3.19
CA HIS A 86 -7.54 8.07 1.85
C HIS A 86 -6.09 8.36 1.48
N GLY A 87 -5.79 8.23 0.19
CA GLY A 87 -4.50 8.66 -0.33
C GLY A 87 -4.11 7.94 -1.61
N PRO A 88 -2.89 8.19 -2.08
CA PRO A 88 -2.37 7.49 -3.23
C PRO A 88 -2.02 6.04 -2.88
N PHE A 89 -2.55 5.14 -3.68
CA PHE A 89 -2.25 3.71 -3.66
C PHE A 89 -1.51 3.32 -4.93
N VAL A 90 -0.34 2.73 -4.72
CA VAL A 90 0.49 2.14 -5.76
C VAL A 90 0.21 0.65 -5.75
N ILE A 91 -0.25 0.10 -6.86
CA ILE A 91 -0.77 -1.27 -6.94
C ILE A 91 -0.06 -1.99 -8.06
N LYS A 92 0.50 -3.16 -7.74
CA LYS A 92 1.06 -4.09 -8.70
C LYS A 92 0.00 -5.09 -9.13
N ASP A 93 -0.05 -5.34 -10.44
CA ASP A 93 -0.84 -6.44 -10.95
C ASP A 93 -0.21 -7.75 -10.48
N ALA A 94 -0.95 -8.47 -9.65
CA ALA A 94 -0.57 -9.74 -9.08
C ALA A 94 -1.81 -10.63 -9.09
N LYS A 95 -1.60 -11.94 -9.26
CA LYS A 95 -2.68 -12.94 -9.19
C LYS A 95 -2.53 -13.70 -7.86
N PRO A 96 -3.61 -13.96 -7.12
CA PRO A 96 -5.03 -13.82 -7.49
C PRO A 96 -5.64 -12.41 -7.32
N HIS A 97 -5.05 -11.55 -6.49
CA HIS A 97 -5.48 -10.16 -6.29
C HIS A 97 -4.32 -9.19 -6.50
N PRO A 98 -4.57 -8.00 -7.06
CA PRO A 98 -3.54 -6.96 -7.17
C PRO A 98 -3.01 -6.60 -5.80
N VAL A 99 -1.70 -6.40 -5.68
CA VAL A 99 -1.03 -6.16 -4.39
C VAL A 99 -0.66 -4.69 -4.25
N ILE A 100 -0.97 -4.08 -3.10
CA ILE A 100 -0.50 -2.72 -2.80
C ILE A 100 1.00 -2.76 -2.53
N LEU A 101 1.77 -1.97 -3.27
CA LEU A 101 3.21 -1.84 -3.11
C LEU A 101 3.61 -0.66 -2.22
N GLY A 102 4.68 -0.89 -1.46
CA GLY A 102 5.37 0.08 -0.62
C GLY A 102 4.52 0.64 0.52
N ARG A 103 4.77 1.89 0.90
CA ARG A 103 4.08 2.53 2.04
C ARG A 103 2.84 3.27 1.58
N TYR A 104 1.71 2.92 2.16
CA TYR A 104 0.39 3.50 1.86
C TYR A 104 -0.11 4.28 3.07
N GLY A 105 -0.61 5.48 2.82
CA GLY A 105 -1.13 6.40 3.84
C GLY A 105 -0.62 7.84 3.65
N PRO A 106 -1.23 8.78 4.37
CA PRO A 106 -1.00 10.22 4.19
C PRO A 106 0.46 10.66 4.40
N ASP A 107 1.21 9.94 5.24
CA ASP A 107 2.62 10.24 5.56
C ASP A 107 3.66 9.62 4.60
N SER A 108 3.23 8.82 3.62
CA SER A 108 4.16 8.01 2.83
C SER A 108 4.66 8.73 1.58
N TRP A 109 3.73 9.05 0.67
CA TRP A 109 4.05 9.72 -0.58
C TRP A 109 3.04 10.83 -0.85
N SER A 110 3.51 12.06 -0.87
CA SER A 110 2.72 13.20 -1.33
C SER A 110 2.39 13.04 -2.81
N TRP A 111 1.17 13.39 -3.20
CA TRP A 111 0.70 13.37 -4.59
C TRP A 111 1.71 13.98 -5.58
N GLY A 112 2.31 15.13 -5.23
CA GLY A 112 3.32 15.79 -6.07
C GLY A 112 4.59 14.96 -6.31
N LYS A 113 5.01 14.10 -5.37
CA LYS A 113 6.14 13.18 -5.58
C LYS A 113 5.77 12.08 -6.58
N ILE A 114 4.53 11.61 -6.54
CA ILE A 114 4.05 10.56 -7.44
C ILE A 114 3.96 11.09 -8.86
N GLU A 115 3.39 12.29 -9.02
CA GLU A 115 3.31 12.96 -10.32
C GLU A 115 4.70 13.30 -10.86
N ALA A 116 5.60 13.82 -10.02
CA ALA A 116 6.98 14.08 -10.42
C ALA A 116 7.68 12.81 -10.93
N ALA A 117 7.60 11.71 -10.17
CA ALA A 117 8.21 10.44 -10.53
C ALA A 117 7.59 9.81 -11.80
N LEU A 118 6.26 9.94 -11.98
CA LEU A 118 5.58 9.52 -13.20
C LEU A 118 5.98 10.37 -14.42
N SER A 119 6.11 11.68 -14.23
CA SER A 119 6.49 12.62 -15.29
C SER A 119 7.96 12.48 -15.70
N GLN A 120 8.84 12.16 -14.77
CA GLN A 120 10.27 11.99 -15.01
C GLN A 120 10.57 10.78 -15.93
N LYS A 121 9.70 9.76 -15.90
CA LYS A 121 9.79 8.58 -16.77
C LYS A 121 9.34 8.84 -18.23
N ARG A 122 8.77 10.01 -18.54
CA ARG A 122 8.32 10.37 -19.90
C ARG A 122 9.38 11.13 -20.74
N ARG A 123 10.59 11.32 -20.23
CA ARG A 123 11.73 11.89 -20.97
C ARG A 123 12.75 10.82 -21.31
#